data_AF-A0A1T5A159-F1
#
_entry.id   AF-A0A1T5A159-F1
#
_cell.length_a   1.000
_cell.length_b   1.000
_cell.length_c   1.000
_cell.angle_alpha   90.00
_cell.angle_beta   90.00
_cell.angle_gamma   90.00
#
_symmetry.space_group_name_H-M   'P 1'
#
loop_
_entity.id
_entity.type
_entity.pdbx_description
1 polymer ?
#
loop_
_entity_poly.entity_id
_entity_poly.type
_entity_poly.pdbx_seq_one_letter_code
_entity_poly.pdbx_strand_id
1 'polypeptide(L)' 'MSVQMSGDATYEWQPCSILFPRIGTMLSRHGVRTRVILPGHYLVRRSRTLGGRIYRRASGGEDDLG' A
#
# COMPACT_ATOMS: atom_id res chain seq x y z
N MET A 1 -24.32 -6.53 20.70
CA MET A 1 -22.87 -6.40 20.48
C MET A 1 -22.60 -6.89 19.06
N SER A 2 -22.44 -5.98 18.10
CA SER A 2 -22.32 -6.32 16.68
C SER A 2 -20.99 -6.99 16.40
N VAL A 3 -21.02 -8.29 16.10
CA VAL A 3 -19.89 -9.03 15.54
C VAL A 3 -19.62 -8.46 14.15
N GLN A 4 -18.63 -7.57 14.04
CA GLN A 4 -18.13 -7.13 12.74
C GLN A 4 -17.44 -8.32 12.07
N MET A 5 -18.15 -8.93 11.11
CA MET A 5 -17.57 -9.77 10.07
C MET A 5 -16.52 -8.94 9.30
N SER A 6 -15.30 -8.85 9.81
CA SER A 6 -14.17 -8.20 9.12
C SER A 6 -13.25 -9.26 8.52
N GLY A 7 -13.83 -10.22 7.79
CA GLY A 7 -13.09 -11.33 7.18
C GLY A 7 -12.23 -10.93 5.98
N ASP A 8 -12.51 -9.79 5.33
CA ASP A 8 -11.89 -9.47 4.03
C ASP A 8 -11.29 -8.06 3.90
N ALA A 9 -11.74 -7.09 4.69
CA ALA A 9 -11.25 -5.70 4.65
C ALA A 9 -9.74 -5.54 4.96
N THR A 10 -9.10 -6.56 5.54
CA THR A 10 -7.65 -6.56 5.81
C THR A 10 -6.83 -6.76 4.54
N TYR A 11 -7.39 -7.45 3.54
CA TYR A 11 -6.74 -7.77 2.27
C TYR A 11 -7.09 -6.78 1.15
N GLU A 12 -8.14 -5.97 1.36
CA GLU A 12 -8.50 -4.88 0.47
C GLU A 12 -7.52 -3.71 0.55
N TRP A 13 -7.48 -2.92 -0.52
CA TRP A 13 -6.68 -1.70 -0.58
C TRP A 13 -7.35 -0.60 0.23
N GLN A 14 -6.69 -0.17 1.30
CA GLN A 14 -7.14 0.93 2.15
C GLN A 14 -6.34 2.21 1.86
N PRO A 15 -6.99 3.38 1.75
CA PRO A 15 -6.28 4.65 1.59
C PRO A 15 -5.49 4.99 2.86
N CYS A 16 -4.26 5.48 2.66
CA CYS A 16 -3.34 5.88 3.72
C CYS A 16 -2.49 7.06 3.26
N SER A 17 -2.35 8.06 4.12
CA SER A 17 -1.44 9.18 3.89
C SER A 17 -0.15 8.95 4.68
N ILE A 18 0.97 8.95 3.97
CA ILE A 18 2.29 8.86 4.59
C ILE A 18 2.80 10.29 4.76
N LEU A 19 3.10 10.67 6.00
CA LEU A 19 3.62 12.01 6.33
C LEU A 19 5.15 12.06 6.35
N PHE A 20 5.78 10.94 6.67
CA PHE A 20 7.24 10.82 6.79
C PHE A 20 7.77 9.76 5.84
N PRO A 21 8.93 9.98 5.20
CA PRO A 21 9.54 8.98 4.35
C PRO A 21 9.78 7.71 5.17
N ARG A 22 9.34 6.56 4.66
CA ARG A 22 9.50 5.27 5.34
C ARG A 22 9.88 4.18 4.37
N ILE A 23 10.68 3.22 4.82
CA ILE A 23 10.98 2.03 4.03
C ILE A 23 9.76 1.11 4.06
N GLY A 24 9.28 0.72 2.89
CA GLY A 24 8.12 -0.15 2.77
C GLY A 24 8.07 -0.90 1.45
N THR A 25 7.26 -1.94 1.43
CA THR A 25 7.09 -2.81 0.27
C THR A 25 6.09 -2.18 -0.69
N MET A 26 6.57 -1.65 -1.81
CA MET A 26 5.76 -0.96 -2.80
C MET A 26 5.40 -1.90 -3.97
N LEU A 27 4.13 -1.93 -4.35
CA LEU A 27 3.64 -2.59 -5.55
C LEU A 27 3.79 -1.66 -6.75
N SER A 28 4.60 -2.09 -7.70
CA SER A 28 4.73 -1.49 -9.03
C SER A 28 4.21 -2.46 -10.10
N ARG A 29 4.13 -1.99 -11.35
CA ARG A 29 3.78 -2.82 -12.52
C ARG A 29 4.75 -4.00 -12.71
N HIS A 30 5.99 -3.83 -12.29
CA HIS A 30 7.07 -4.84 -12.35
C HIS A 30 7.12 -5.76 -11.12
N GLY A 31 6.06 -5.75 -10.32
CA GLY A 31 5.96 -6.54 -9.09
C GLY A 31 6.24 -5.73 -7.83
N VAL A 32 6.54 -6.47 -6.76
CA VAL A 32 6.66 -5.94 -5.41
C VAL A 32 8.13 -5.67 -5.08
N ARG A 33 8.48 -4.45 -4.70
CA ARG A 33 9.85 -4.07 -4.33
C ARG A 33 9.88 -3.24 -3.05
N THR A 34 10.83 -3.51 -2.18
CA THR A 34 11.08 -2.66 -0.99
C THR A 34 11.79 -1.40 -1.43
N ARG A 35 11.18 -0.23 -1.20
CA ARG A 35 11.72 1.09 -1.52
C ARG A 35 11.35 2.08 -0.42
N VAL A 36 12.05 3.20 -0.36
CA VAL A 36 11.61 4.38 0.39
C VAL A 36 10.31 4.91 -0.22
N ILE A 37 9.27 4.94 0.59
CA ILE A 37 7.98 5.55 0.28
C ILE A 37 8.05 6.99 0.75
N LEU A 38 7.95 7.93 -0.19
CA LEU A 38 7.94 9.36 0.11
C LEU A 38 6.59 9.78 0.70
N PRO A 39 6.52 10.92 1.41
CA PRO A 39 5.25 11.47 1.87
C PRO A 39 4.26 11.66 0.71
N GLY A 40 2.98 11.32 0.95
CA GLY A 40 1.94 11.40 -0.07
C GLY A 40 0.77 10.46 0.17
N HIS A 41 -0.12 10.35 -0.82
CA HIS A 41 -1.30 9.50 -0.77
C HIS A 41 -1.02 8.12 -1.37
N TYR A 42 -1.25 7.10 -0.55
CA TYR A 42 -1.01 5.70 -0.89
C TYR A 42 -2.24 4.84 -0.59
N LEU A 43 -2.24 3.66 -1.17
CA LEU A 43 -3.11 2.55 -0.84
C LEU A 43 -2.27 1.50 -0.14
N VAL A 44 -2.72 0.99 0.99
CA VAL A 44 -2.07 -0.10 1.74
C VAL A 44 -2.98 -1.31 1.76
N ARG A 45 -2.44 -2.49 1.52
CA ARG A 45 -3.13 -3.77 1.75
C ARG A 45 -2.23 -4.76 2.46
N ARG A 46 -2.81 -5.74 3.14
CA ARG A 46 -2.05 -6.89 3.64
C ARG A 46 -1.98 -7.95 2.55
N SER A 47 -0.81 -8.50 2.27
CA SER A 47 -0.66 -9.61 1.33
C SER A 47 -0.65 -10.93 2.06
N ARG A 48 -1.46 -11.89 1.58
CA ARG A 48 -1.50 -13.26 2.09
C ARG A 48 -0.24 -14.04 1.76
N THR A 49 0.36 -13.80 0.59
CA THR A 49 1.53 -14.54 0.09
C THR A 49 2.85 -13.93 0.57
N LEU A 50 2.93 -12.61 0.67
CA LEU A 50 4.15 -11.92 1.14
C LEU A 50 4.21 -11.74 2.66
N GLY A 51 3.13 -12.06 3.38
CA GLY A 51 3.05 -11.91 4.84
C GLY A 51 3.14 -10.46 5.36
N GLY A 52 3.21 -9.47 4.47
CA GLY A 52 3.49 -8.07 4.79
C GLY A 52 2.47 -7.07 4.27
N ARG A 53 2.67 -5.80 4.65
CA ARG A 53 1.93 -4.65 4.11
C ARG A 53 2.53 -4.22 2.78
N ILE A 54 1.69 -4.16 1.77
CA ILE A 54 2.05 -3.67 0.45
C ILE A 54 1.42 -2.30 0.25
N TYR A 55 2.25 -1.35 -0.17
CA TYR A 55 1.85 0.01 -0.47
C TYR A 55 1.78 0.22 -1.98
N ARG A 56 0.88 1.05 -2.46
CA ARG A 56 0.76 1.46 -3.86
C ARG A 56 0.46 2.95 -3.88
N ARG A 57 0.98 3.71 -4.84
CA ARG A 57 0.57 5.12 -5.00
C ARG A 57 -0.92 5.19 -5.33
N ALA A 58 -1.66 6.10 -4.69
CA ALA A 58 -3.08 6.30 -4.97
C ALA A 58 -3.30 7.05 -6.31
N SER A 59 -2.28 7.74 -6.82
CA SER A 59 -2.27 8.38 -8.13
C SER A 59 -2.08 7.35 -9.25
N GLY A 60 -3.11 7.19 -10.08
CA GLY A 60 -2.90 6.75 -11.46
C GLY A 60 -2.37 7.94 -12.26
N GLY A 61 -1.19 7.78 -12.87
CA GLY A 61 -0.61 8.76 -13.81
C GLY A 61 0.55 9.57 -13.25
N GLU A 62 1.61 9.68 -14.06
CA GLU A 62 2.61 10.77 -14.06
C GLU A 62 3.74 10.79 -13.01
N ASP A 63 4.45 9.68 -12.81
CA ASP A 63 5.83 9.75 -12.28
C ASP A 63 6.73 8.71 -12.98
N ASP A 64 6.87 8.87 -14.29
CA ASP A 64 7.98 8.39 -15.14
C ASP A 64 8.87 9.59 -15.52
N LEU A 65 9.15 10.48 -14.55
CA LEU A 65 10.14 11.55 -14.69
C LEU A 65 11.11 11.44 -13.52
N GLY A 66 12.26 10.83 -13.78
CA GLY A 66 13.37 10.65 -12.85
C GLY A 66 14.24 9.47 -13.24
#